data_AF-A0A2T0RZF5-F1
#
_entry.id   AF-A0A2T0RZF5-F1
#
_cell.length_a   1.000
_cell.length_b   1.000
_cell.length_c   1.000
_cell.angle_alpha   90.00
_cell.angle_beta   90.00
_cell.angle_gamma   90.00
#
_symmetry.space_group_name_H-M   'P 1'
#
loop_
_entity.id
_entity.type
_entity.pdbx_description
1 polymer ?
#
loop_
_entity_poly.entity_id
_entity_poly.type
_entity_poly.pdbx_seq_one_letter_code
_entity_poly.pdbx_strand_id
1 'polypeptide(L)'
;MPTDVEPTDVVSDAGTGQAPPVDRHRGMRLAVGVASVFVLAMLFQWPFGFLAAVFAGLFLQAPTPPSARAGITLVIVALVLLTAGFVVFTVLLPYPVIFLIAVAAMVVWGFSLSVAGKSPLLVVLALMEALMMPYLTTVSMDVALAMVFWFPINMALALLTAWSAFAVFPPVKRAVVAAELAAAAGPVFDPDRRLLRMTLVTLPFALVFFLVDAGAVLTLLFVAILSQQLAASTATGTRVAKGMLFANLVGGIVAILAYEVIVIATAWPVLIAITFLVCVGFGRWFESGRADAGLAGSALSTAIILLGGAMAPFSEDADVKMVDRLVQVGAALIWVLTAFVVVDRFLPEREKPADLPSWKRKRRRGRGRGSTRPELPV
;
A
#
# COMPACT_ATOMS: atom_id res chain seq x y z
N MET A 1 28.61 -29.33 22.88
CA MET A 1 27.39 -29.44 23.69
C MET A 1 26.72 -28.09 23.70
N PRO A 2 25.53 -27.92 23.09
CA PRO A 2 24.78 -26.69 23.20
C PRO A 2 24.04 -26.69 24.54
N THR A 3 24.22 -25.63 25.31
CA THR A 3 23.50 -25.41 26.58
C THR A 3 22.09 -24.95 26.29
N ASP A 4 21.13 -25.75 26.75
CA ASP A 4 19.70 -25.47 26.74
C ASP A 4 19.39 -24.17 27.48
N VAL A 5 18.72 -23.24 26.81
CA VAL A 5 18.10 -22.06 27.43
C VAL A 5 16.64 -22.41 27.66
N GLU A 6 16.24 -22.53 28.92
CA GLU A 6 14.87 -22.87 29.32
C GLU A 6 13.84 -21.81 28.86
N PRO A 7 12.60 -22.20 28.50
CA PRO A 7 11.56 -21.29 28.01
C PRO A 7 10.82 -20.48 29.11
N THR A 8 11.36 -20.41 30.32
CA THR A 8 10.61 -19.95 31.51
C THR A 8 10.85 -18.49 31.89
N ASP A 9 11.91 -17.85 31.39
CA ASP A 9 12.27 -16.48 31.78
C ASP A 9 11.50 -15.36 31.05
N VAL A 10 10.66 -15.69 30.06
CA VAL A 10 9.91 -14.68 29.29
C VAL A 10 8.50 -14.42 29.86
N VAL A 11 8.02 -15.26 30.79
CA VAL A 11 6.63 -15.20 31.28
C VAL A 11 6.47 -14.39 32.57
N SER A 12 7.54 -14.06 33.30
CA SER A 12 7.39 -13.40 34.61
C SER A 12 7.21 -11.87 34.57
N ASP A 13 7.20 -11.24 33.41
CA ASP A 13 7.17 -9.76 33.31
C ASP A 13 5.85 -9.19 32.75
N ALA A 14 4.81 -10.03 32.63
CA ALA A 14 3.47 -9.61 32.19
C ALA A 14 2.68 -8.79 33.24
N GLY A 15 3.30 -8.41 34.36
CA GLY A 15 2.68 -7.71 35.48
C GLY A 15 3.14 -6.26 35.70
N THR A 16 4.12 -5.75 34.96
CA THR A 16 4.53 -4.34 35.11
C THR A 16 3.73 -3.48 34.13
N GLY A 17 3.07 -2.44 34.63
CA GLY A 17 2.37 -1.40 33.85
C GLY A 17 3.32 -0.53 33.02
N GLN A 18 4.30 -1.15 32.36
CA GLN A 18 5.26 -0.52 31.50
C GLN A 18 4.58 -0.14 30.19
N ALA A 19 4.69 1.15 29.84
CA ALA A 19 4.22 1.66 28.57
C ALA A 19 4.76 0.79 27.41
N PRO A 20 3.97 0.56 26.36
CA PRO A 20 4.39 -0.28 25.24
C PRO A 20 5.73 0.20 24.68
N PRO A 21 6.64 -0.70 24.28
CA PRO A 21 7.94 -0.33 23.77
C PRO A 21 7.80 0.51 22.50
N VAL A 22 8.24 1.77 22.55
CA VAL A 22 8.23 2.69 21.41
C VAL A 22 9.58 2.63 20.71
N ASP A 23 9.59 2.18 19.44
CA ASP A 23 10.75 2.33 18.57
C ASP A 23 10.85 3.81 18.14
N ARG A 24 11.68 4.58 18.86
CA ARG A 24 11.93 6.02 18.60
C ARG A 24 12.80 6.29 17.37
N HIS A 25 13.29 5.24 16.70
CA HIS A 25 14.15 5.38 15.52
C HIS A 25 13.38 5.09 14.22
N ARG A 26 12.14 4.60 14.30
CA ARG A 26 11.32 4.18 13.16
C ARG A 26 10.97 5.32 12.21
N GLY A 27 10.64 6.48 12.75
CA GLY A 27 10.29 7.72 12.07
C GLY A 27 11.52 8.41 11.50
N MET A 28 12.65 8.41 12.23
CA MET A 28 13.93 8.87 11.69
C MET A 28 14.41 7.98 10.55
N ARG A 29 14.30 6.65 10.70
CA ARG A 29 14.60 5.67 9.66
C ARG A 29 13.77 5.91 8.40
N LEU A 30 12.45 6.06 8.56
CA LEU A 30 11.54 6.39 7.47
C LEU A 30 11.92 7.72 6.82
N ALA A 31 12.16 8.77 7.61
CA ALA A 31 12.44 10.10 7.12
C ALA A 31 13.75 10.17 6.32
N VAL A 32 14.85 9.71 6.91
CA VAL A 32 16.18 9.75 6.30
C VAL A 32 16.23 8.85 5.07
N GLY A 33 15.68 7.63 5.14
CA GLY A 33 15.70 6.69 4.02
C GLY A 33 14.93 7.23 2.81
N VAL A 34 13.67 7.67 3.01
CA VAL A 34 12.83 8.19 1.92
C VAL A 34 13.40 9.49 1.34
N ALA A 35 13.79 10.44 2.20
CA ALA A 35 14.34 11.71 1.73
C ALA A 35 15.63 11.52 0.94
N SER A 36 16.54 10.66 1.41
CA SER A 36 17.84 10.46 0.75
C SER A 36 17.67 9.91 -0.66
N VAL A 37 16.87 8.85 -0.85
CA VAL A 37 16.68 8.26 -2.17
C VAL A 37 15.86 9.18 -3.09
N PHE A 38 14.91 9.96 -2.55
CA PHE A 38 14.18 10.97 -3.33
C PHE A 38 15.12 12.07 -3.83
N VAL A 39 15.95 12.63 -2.94
CA VAL A 39 16.95 13.65 -3.30
C VAL A 39 17.91 13.11 -4.35
N LEU A 40 18.41 11.88 -4.18
CA LEU A 40 19.29 11.26 -5.17
C LEU A 40 18.58 11.09 -6.52
N ALA A 41 17.33 10.63 -6.52
CA ALA A 41 16.52 10.52 -7.72
C ALA A 41 16.36 11.88 -8.42
N MET A 42 16.13 12.95 -7.65
CA MET A 42 16.04 14.30 -8.20
C MET A 42 17.41 14.84 -8.65
N LEU A 43 18.51 14.44 -8.04
CA LEU A 43 19.84 14.92 -8.42
C LEU A 43 20.33 14.28 -9.72
N PHE A 44 20.14 12.98 -9.86
CA PHE A 44 20.61 12.22 -11.01
C PHE A 44 19.57 12.06 -12.12
N GLN A 45 18.31 12.40 -11.85
CA GLN A 45 17.21 12.45 -12.84
C GLN A 45 17.04 11.15 -13.63
N TRP A 46 17.29 9.99 -13.00
CA TRP A 46 17.08 8.72 -13.68
C TRP A 46 15.59 8.41 -13.85
N PRO A 47 15.22 7.57 -14.84
CA PRO A 47 13.83 7.30 -15.13
C PRO A 47 13.03 6.73 -13.96
N PHE A 48 11.87 7.35 -13.73
CA PHE A 48 10.95 7.03 -12.63
C PHE A 48 11.60 7.08 -11.23
N GLY A 49 12.63 7.88 -11.02
CA GLY A 49 13.40 7.87 -9.77
C GLY A 49 12.60 8.09 -8.49
N PHE A 50 11.49 8.84 -8.56
CA PHE A 50 10.58 9.01 -7.42
C PHE A 50 9.97 7.67 -6.94
N LEU A 51 9.83 6.65 -7.80
CA LEU A 51 9.36 5.33 -7.40
C LEU A 51 10.30 4.65 -6.39
N ALA A 52 11.61 4.88 -6.46
CA ALA A 52 12.54 4.36 -5.47
C ALA A 52 12.21 4.91 -4.07
N ALA A 53 11.82 6.18 -3.97
CA ALA A 53 11.37 6.78 -2.71
C ALA A 53 10.03 6.23 -2.23
N VAL A 54 9.09 5.98 -3.13
CA VAL A 54 7.81 5.34 -2.81
C VAL A 54 8.05 3.93 -2.25
N PHE A 55 8.85 3.10 -2.93
CA PHE A 55 9.18 1.75 -2.45
C PHE A 55 9.97 1.78 -1.15
N ALA A 56 10.95 2.69 -1.01
CA ALA A 56 11.68 2.85 0.24
C ALA A 56 10.72 3.17 1.39
N GLY A 57 9.75 4.05 1.16
CA GLY A 57 8.69 4.36 2.12
C GLY A 57 7.88 3.13 2.51
N LEU A 58 7.51 2.28 1.54
CA LEU A 58 6.78 1.04 1.82
C LEU A 58 7.62 0.02 2.61
N PHE A 59 8.91 -0.12 2.32
CA PHE A 59 9.82 -1.00 3.06
C PHE A 59 10.09 -0.50 4.49
N LEU A 60 10.32 0.80 4.65
CA LEU A 60 10.72 1.40 5.92
C LEU A 60 9.58 1.54 6.93
N GLN A 61 8.33 1.45 6.46
CA GLN A 61 7.17 1.32 7.32
C GLN A 61 7.10 -0.04 8.04
N ALA A 62 7.74 -1.08 7.50
CA ALA A 62 7.77 -2.39 8.12
C ALA A 62 8.54 -2.38 9.46
N PRO A 63 8.21 -3.27 10.41
CA PRO A 63 8.95 -3.38 11.67
C PRO A 63 10.40 -3.83 11.49
N THR A 64 10.67 -4.61 10.44
CA THR A 64 11.96 -5.22 10.15
C THR A 64 12.34 -5.03 8.68
N PRO A 65 13.64 -5.03 8.35
CA PRO A 65 14.07 -5.01 6.96
C PRO A 65 13.62 -6.29 6.24
N PRO A 66 13.28 -6.21 4.94
CA PRO A 66 13.13 -7.42 4.13
C PRO A 66 14.40 -8.25 4.17
N SER A 67 14.28 -9.58 4.28
CA SER A 67 15.44 -10.45 4.14
C SER A 67 16.05 -10.29 2.74
N ALA A 68 17.37 -10.49 2.61
CA ALA A 68 18.06 -10.38 1.32
C ALA A 68 17.40 -11.24 0.24
N ARG A 69 17.05 -12.48 0.59
CA ARG A 69 16.33 -13.41 -0.30
C ARG A 69 14.96 -12.87 -0.71
N ALA A 70 14.17 -12.36 0.24
CA ALA A 70 12.84 -11.81 -0.06
C ALA A 70 12.92 -10.56 -0.94
N GLY A 71 13.86 -9.65 -0.65
CA GLY A 71 14.10 -8.45 -1.45
C GLY A 71 14.53 -8.78 -2.88
N ILE A 72 15.52 -9.64 -3.06
CA ILE A 72 15.98 -10.07 -4.39
C ILE A 72 14.85 -10.79 -5.14
N THR A 73 14.08 -11.64 -4.45
CA THR A 73 12.92 -12.32 -5.05
C THR A 73 11.88 -11.32 -5.53
N LEU A 74 11.59 -10.25 -4.77
CA LEU A 74 10.66 -9.19 -5.19
C LEU A 74 11.15 -8.46 -6.44
N VAL A 75 12.45 -8.17 -6.56
CA VAL A 75 13.02 -7.53 -7.76
C VAL A 75 12.89 -8.45 -8.99
N ILE A 76 13.21 -9.74 -8.83
CA ILE A 76 13.08 -10.72 -9.92
C ILE A 76 11.61 -10.88 -10.33
N VAL A 77 10.71 -11.01 -9.36
CA VAL A 77 9.27 -11.11 -9.62
C VAL A 77 8.75 -9.84 -10.31
N ALA A 78 9.21 -8.65 -9.92
CA ALA A 78 8.85 -7.42 -10.62
C ALA A 78 9.30 -7.44 -12.09
N LEU A 79 10.53 -7.83 -12.37
CA LEU A 79 11.04 -7.94 -13.73
C LEU A 79 10.21 -8.93 -14.56
N VAL A 80 9.92 -10.11 -14.01
CA VAL A 80 9.14 -11.16 -14.69
C VAL A 80 7.71 -10.69 -14.95
N LEU A 81 7.02 -10.15 -13.94
CA LEU A 81 5.64 -9.68 -14.07
C LEU A 81 5.53 -8.54 -15.08
N LEU A 82 6.42 -7.54 -15.01
CA LEU A 82 6.38 -6.41 -15.93
C LEU A 82 6.70 -6.84 -17.36
N THR A 83 7.66 -7.76 -17.55
CA THR A 83 7.97 -8.30 -18.89
C THR A 83 6.78 -9.09 -19.44
N ALA A 84 6.16 -9.94 -18.63
CA ALA A 84 4.98 -10.70 -19.03
C ALA A 84 3.81 -9.78 -19.37
N GLY A 85 3.54 -8.78 -18.52
CA GLY A 85 2.53 -7.75 -18.76
C GLY A 85 2.77 -6.99 -20.04
N PHE A 86 4.00 -6.52 -20.28
CA PHE A 86 4.38 -5.82 -21.50
C PHE A 86 4.08 -6.67 -22.74
N VAL A 87 4.50 -7.94 -22.76
CA VAL A 87 4.23 -8.84 -23.89
C VAL A 87 2.73 -9.09 -24.07
N VAL A 88 2.01 -9.43 -23.00
CA VAL A 88 0.58 -9.74 -23.03
C VAL A 88 -0.21 -8.53 -23.54
N PHE A 89 -0.04 -7.36 -22.92
CA PHE A 89 -0.82 -6.19 -23.28
C PHE A 89 -0.47 -5.65 -24.66
N THR A 90 0.80 -5.77 -25.10
CA THR A 90 1.19 -5.46 -26.49
C THR A 90 0.48 -6.36 -27.50
N VAL A 91 0.44 -7.67 -27.26
CA VAL A 91 -0.25 -8.64 -28.13
C VAL A 91 -1.77 -8.40 -28.14
N LEU A 92 -2.34 -7.96 -27.02
CA LEU A 92 -3.76 -7.71 -26.87
C LEU A 92 -4.22 -6.34 -27.41
N LEU A 93 -3.32 -5.42 -27.77
CA LEU A 93 -3.67 -4.08 -28.29
C LEU A 93 -4.73 -4.11 -29.43
N PRO A 94 -4.66 -5.02 -30.42
CA PRO A 94 -5.66 -5.07 -31.49
C PRO A 94 -7.05 -5.58 -31.04
N TYR A 95 -7.18 -6.10 -29.83
CA TYR A 95 -8.37 -6.79 -29.33
C TYR A 95 -8.93 -6.10 -28.08
N PRO A 96 -9.59 -4.93 -28.21
CA PRO A 96 -9.94 -4.06 -27.09
C PRO A 96 -10.81 -4.73 -26.02
N VAL A 97 -11.73 -5.62 -26.41
CA VAL A 97 -12.55 -6.37 -25.44
C VAL A 97 -11.72 -7.36 -24.65
N ILE A 98 -10.84 -8.12 -25.32
CA ILE A 98 -9.96 -9.11 -24.66
C ILE A 98 -8.94 -8.39 -23.78
N PHE A 99 -8.43 -7.24 -24.24
CA PHE A 99 -7.56 -6.36 -23.47
C PHE A 99 -8.20 -5.95 -22.14
N LEU A 100 -9.44 -5.44 -22.15
CA LEU A 100 -10.15 -5.05 -20.93
C LEU A 100 -10.48 -6.25 -20.02
N ILE A 101 -10.77 -7.41 -20.60
CA ILE A 101 -10.94 -8.66 -19.83
C ILE A 101 -9.62 -9.05 -19.14
N ALA A 102 -8.48 -8.90 -19.82
CA ALA A 102 -7.17 -9.17 -19.24
C ALA A 102 -6.84 -8.18 -18.10
N VAL A 103 -7.13 -6.89 -18.26
CA VAL A 103 -7.02 -5.89 -17.17
C VAL A 103 -7.87 -6.33 -15.97
N ALA A 104 -9.13 -6.71 -16.21
CA ALA A 104 -10.02 -7.16 -15.15
C ALA A 104 -9.50 -8.41 -14.42
N ALA A 105 -9.02 -9.39 -15.18
CA ALA A 105 -8.44 -10.61 -14.63
C ALA A 105 -7.20 -10.32 -13.76
N MET A 106 -6.32 -9.42 -14.21
CA MET A 106 -5.11 -9.05 -13.48
C MET A 106 -5.40 -8.26 -12.20
N VAL A 107 -6.41 -7.37 -12.21
CA VAL A 107 -6.86 -6.68 -10.99
C VAL A 107 -7.42 -7.68 -9.96
N VAL A 108 -8.27 -8.61 -10.40
CA VAL A 108 -8.79 -9.69 -9.53
C VAL A 108 -7.65 -10.56 -9.00
N TRP A 109 -6.71 -10.93 -9.84
CA TRP A 109 -5.54 -11.71 -9.46
C TRP A 109 -4.69 -10.96 -8.42
N GLY A 110 -4.42 -9.67 -8.61
CA GLY A 110 -3.71 -8.82 -7.64
C GLY A 110 -4.37 -8.86 -6.26
N PHE A 111 -5.69 -8.66 -6.17
CA PHE A 111 -6.39 -8.74 -4.88
C PHE A 111 -6.46 -10.16 -4.31
N SER A 112 -6.46 -11.20 -5.15
CA SER A 112 -6.40 -12.59 -4.69
C SER A 112 -5.11 -12.85 -3.90
N LEU A 113 -3.99 -12.21 -4.28
CA LEU A 113 -2.72 -12.27 -3.54
C LEU A 113 -2.86 -11.60 -2.15
N SER A 114 -3.57 -10.47 -2.06
CA SER A 114 -3.83 -9.80 -0.77
C SER A 114 -4.63 -10.69 0.16
N VAL A 115 -5.69 -11.30 -0.35
CA VAL A 115 -6.60 -12.15 0.41
C VAL A 115 -5.92 -13.46 0.82
N ALA A 116 -5.01 -13.97 -0.01
CA ALA A 116 -4.16 -15.12 0.32
C ALA A 116 -3.02 -14.81 1.32
N GLY A 117 -2.98 -13.60 1.89
CA GLY A 117 -1.98 -13.19 2.87
C GLY A 117 -0.57 -13.06 2.32
N LYS A 118 -0.42 -12.84 0.99
CA LYS A 118 0.90 -12.57 0.39
C LYS A 118 1.41 -11.20 0.83
N SER A 119 2.71 -10.96 0.63
CA SER A 119 3.37 -9.70 0.98
C SER A 119 2.59 -8.50 0.41
N PRO A 120 2.26 -7.47 1.22
CA PRO A 120 1.57 -6.28 0.73
C PRO A 120 2.27 -5.63 -0.46
N LEU A 121 3.60 -5.67 -0.51
CA LEU A 121 4.36 -5.10 -1.60
C LEU A 121 4.23 -5.90 -2.90
N LEU A 122 4.11 -7.23 -2.81
CA LEU A 122 3.82 -8.06 -3.98
C LEU A 122 2.43 -7.71 -4.55
N VAL A 123 1.47 -7.40 -3.69
CA VAL A 123 0.14 -6.96 -4.14
C VAL A 123 0.21 -5.58 -4.80
N VAL A 124 0.91 -4.61 -4.18
CA VAL A 124 1.15 -3.30 -4.79
C VAL A 124 1.76 -3.48 -6.19
N LEU A 125 2.80 -4.30 -6.31
CA LEU A 125 3.44 -4.62 -7.58
C LEU A 125 2.45 -5.20 -8.61
N ALA A 126 1.66 -6.21 -8.22
CA ALA A 126 0.68 -6.84 -9.10
C ALA A 126 -0.42 -5.87 -9.55
N LEU A 127 -0.95 -5.05 -8.64
CA LEU A 127 -1.96 -4.04 -8.97
C LEU A 127 -1.38 -2.91 -9.84
N MET A 128 -0.13 -2.52 -9.60
CA MET A 128 0.55 -1.53 -10.42
C MET A 128 0.81 -2.07 -11.83
N GLU A 129 1.23 -3.32 -11.98
CA GLU A 129 1.36 -3.95 -13.28
C GLU A 129 0.00 -4.03 -14.00
N ALA A 130 -1.05 -4.49 -13.30
CA ALA A 130 -2.39 -4.64 -13.85
C ALA A 130 -3.03 -3.33 -14.30
N LEU A 131 -2.62 -2.20 -13.72
CA LEU A 131 -3.17 -0.88 -14.04
C LEU A 131 -2.24 -0.09 -14.97
N MET A 132 -0.96 0.03 -14.62
CA MET A 132 -0.03 0.91 -15.33
C MET A 132 0.47 0.30 -16.64
N MET A 133 0.83 -1.00 -16.66
CA MET A 133 1.38 -1.63 -17.86
C MET A 133 0.43 -1.56 -19.07
N PRO A 134 -0.86 -1.96 -18.95
CA PRO A 134 -1.80 -1.84 -20.06
C PRO A 134 -1.90 -0.40 -20.57
N TYR A 135 -1.97 0.58 -19.65
CA TYR A 135 -2.02 2.00 -20.03
C TYR A 135 -0.77 2.48 -20.75
N LEU A 136 0.41 2.09 -20.27
CA LEU A 136 1.66 2.47 -20.93
C LEU A 136 1.76 1.87 -22.33
N THR A 137 1.30 0.64 -22.53
CA THR A 137 1.30 0.01 -23.87
C THR A 137 0.37 0.69 -24.87
N THR A 138 -0.70 1.38 -24.41
CA THR A 138 -1.58 2.17 -25.30
C THR A 138 -1.02 3.55 -25.60
N VAL A 139 -0.18 4.10 -24.72
CA VAL A 139 0.40 5.45 -24.87
C VAL A 139 1.72 5.41 -25.64
N SER A 140 2.68 4.61 -25.20
CA SER A 140 4.00 4.50 -25.81
C SER A 140 4.69 3.20 -25.41
N MET A 141 5.03 2.40 -26.42
CA MET A 141 5.81 1.17 -26.21
C MET A 141 7.18 1.46 -25.59
N ASP A 142 7.81 2.59 -25.93
CA ASP A 142 9.10 2.97 -25.36
C ASP A 142 9.00 3.29 -23.87
N VAL A 143 7.94 3.99 -23.45
CA VAL A 143 7.69 4.27 -22.03
C VAL A 143 7.33 2.98 -21.28
N ALA A 144 6.54 2.11 -21.89
CA ALA A 144 6.20 0.80 -21.33
C ALA A 144 7.46 -0.06 -21.13
N LEU A 145 8.34 -0.12 -22.13
CA LEU A 145 9.60 -0.85 -22.06
C LEU A 145 10.56 -0.22 -21.05
N ALA A 146 10.65 1.11 -20.99
CA ALA A 146 11.41 1.81 -19.97
C ALA A 146 10.91 1.45 -18.56
N MET A 147 9.60 1.30 -18.35
CA MET A 147 9.03 0.84 -17.08
C MET A 147 9.49 -0.58 -16.74
N VAL A 148 9.53 -1.52 -17.70
CA VAL A 148 10.03 -2.90 -17.47
C VAL A 148 11.46 -2.89 -16.93
N PHE A 149 12.34 -2.03 -17.45
CA PHE A 149 13.74 -1.95 -17.02
C PHE A 149 13.95 -1.13 -15.74
N TRP A 150 13.37 0.06 -15.66
CA TRP A 150 13.66 0.99 -14.58
C TRP A 150 12.91 0.68 -13.30
N PHE A 151 11.78 -0.01 -13.37
CA PHE A 151 11.02 -0.34 -12.19
C PHE A 151 11.75 -1.31 -11.24
N PRO A 152 12.29 -2.47 -11.72
CA PRO A 152 13.10 -3.34 -10.86
C PRO A 152 14.36 -2.65 -10.33
N ILE A 153 14.98 -1.75 -11.11
CA ILE A 153 16.14 -0.95 -10.67
C ILE A 153 15.74 -0.02 -9.52
N ASN A 154 14.64 0.73 -9.65
CA ASN A 154 14.13 1.60 -8.58
C ASN A 154 13.76 0.78 -7.32
N MET A 155 13.20 -0.42 -7.48
CA MET A 155 12.95 -1.34 -6.37
C MET A 155 14.25 -1.82 -5.70
N ALA A 156 15.29 -2.12 -6.47
CA ALA A 156 16.59 -2.51 -5.94
C ALA A 156 17.26 -1.37 -5.17
N LEU A 157 17.22 -0.13 -5.70
CA LEU A 157 17.71 1.06 -5.01
C LEU A 157 16.93 1.33 -3.71
N ALA A 158 15.62 1.12 -3.72
CA ALA A 158 14.78 1.21 -2.52
C ALA A 158 15.15 0.16 -1.46
N LEU A 159 15.44 -1.08 -1.86
CA LEU A 159 15.91 -2.14 -0.96
C LEU A 159 17.27 -1.80 -0.34
N LEU A 160 18.22 -1.35 -1.16
CA LEU A 160 19.53 -0.90 -0.67
C LEU A 160 19.36 0.23 0.35
N THR A 161 18.56 1.23 0.02
CA THR A 161 18.23 2.34 0.91
C THR A 161 17.60 1.85 2.21
N ALA A 162 16.66 0.91 2.13
CA ALA A 162 16.01 0.34 3.30
C ALA A 162 17.01 -0.40 4.19
N TRP A 163 17.84 -1.28 3.63
CA TRP A 163 18.88 -2.00 4.38
C TRP A 163 19.88 -1.05 5.03
N SER A 164 20.35 -0.03 4.32
CA SER A 164 21.22 1.00 4.88
C SER A 164 20.55 1.75 6.02
N ALA A 165 19.30 2.17 5.86
CA ALA A 165 18.57 2.89 6.91
C ALA A 165 18.27 2.01 8.13
N PHE A 166 17.96 0.72 7.96
CA PHE A 166 17.84 -0.23 9.08
C PHE A 166 19.19 -0.53 9.75
N ALA A 167 20.31 -0.45 9.02
CA ALA A 167 21.64 -0.59 9.60
C ALA A 167 22.04 0.65 10.43
N VAL A 168 21.74 1.85 9.95
CA VAL A 168 22.02 3.11 10.66
C VAL A 168 21.06 3.32 11.84
N PHE A 169 19.79 2.96 11.67
CA PHE A 169 18.72 3.12 12.66
C PHE A 169 18.09 1.77 13.00
N PRO A 170 18.78 0.91 13.78
CA PRO A 170 18.33 -0.46 14.06
C PRO A 170 17.02 -0.49 14.85
N PRO A 171 16.14 -1.48 14.60
CA PRO A 171 14.85 -1.58 15.27
C PRO A 171 15.02 -2.13 16.70
N VAL A 172 14.14 -1.69 17.60
CA VAL A 172 14.10 -2.20 18.99
C VAL A 172 13.44 -3.58 19.01
N LYS A 173 14.18 -4.63 19.41
CA LYS A 173 13.71 -6.04 19.38
C LYS A 173 12.33 -6.26 20.01
N ARG A 174 12.06 -5.67 21.19
CA ARG A 174 10.76 -5.81 21.88
C ARG A 174 9.60 -5.21 21.07
N ALA A 175 9.84 -4.10 20.37
CA ALA A 175 8.85 -3.47 19.50
C ALA A 175 8.58 -4.30 18.24
N VAL A 176 9.62 -4.96 17.69
CA VAL A 176 9.48 -5.91 16.57
C VAL A 176 8.58 -7.08 16.97
N VAL A 177 8.88 -7.75 18.08
CA VAL A 177 8.08 -8.90 18.56
C VAL A 177 6.62 -8.50 18.77
N ALA A 178 6.37 -7.33 19.38
CA ALA A 178 5.01 -6.83 19.57
C ALA A 178 4.27 -6.58 18.24
N ALA A 179 4.95 -6.01 17.26
CA ALA A 179 4.38 -5.77 15.93
C ALA A 179 4.11 -7.06 15.16
N GLU A 180 4.99 -8.05 15.25
CA GLU A 180 4.82 -9.36 14.62
C GLU A 180 3.66 -10.16 15.25
N LEU A 181 3.52 -10.12 16.58
CA LEU A 181 2.35 -10.71 17.26
C LEU A 181 1.04 -10.05 16.82
N ALA A 182 1.02 -8.72 16.73
CA ALA A 182 -0.16 -7.98 16.28
C ALA A 182 -0.53 -8.30 14.82
N ALA A 183 0.46 -8.52 13.95
CA ALA A 183 0.23 -8.93 12.56
C ALA A 183 -0.26 -10.37 12.46
N ALA A 184 0.26 -11.29 13.28
CA ALA A 184 -0.15 -12.70 13.30
C ALA A 184 -1.59 -12.89 13.83
N ALA A 185 -2.03 -12.04 14.75
CA ALA A 185 -3.41 -12.00 15.26
C ALA A 185 -4.42 -11.36 14.29
N GLY A 186 -4.04 -11.17 13.02
CA GLY A 186 -4.77 -10.39 12.01
C GLY A 186 -6.29 -10.65 11.96
N PRO A 187 -7.07 -9.66 11.51
CA PRO A 187 -8.52 -9.71 11.59
C PRO A 187 -9.08 -10.91 10.82
N VAL A 188 -10.06 -11.58 11.43
CA VAL A 188 -10.81 -12.65 10.76
C VAL A 188 -11.75 -12.00 9.75
N PHE A 189 -11.56 -12.27 8.46
CA PHE A 189 -12.45 -11.79 7.39
C PHE A 189 -12.82 -12.93 6.46
N ASP A 190 -13.89 -12.76 5.71
CA ASP A 190 -14.30 -13.65 4.62
C ASP A 190 -13.46 -13.36 3.35
N PRO A 191 -12.56 -14.28 2.94
CA PRO A 191 -11.66 -14.08 1.82
C PRO A 191 -12.37 -13.70 0.52
N ASP A 192 -13.41 -14.46 0.16
CA ASP A 192 -14.13 -14.30 -1.11
C ASP A 192 -14.87 -12.96 -1.14
N ARG A 193 -15.41 -12.58 0.02
CA ARG A 193 -16.11 -11.31 0.16
C ARG A 193 -15.16 -10.13 0.09
N ARG A 194 -14.00 -10.20 0.74
CA ARG A 194 -12.98 -9.14 0.66
C ARG A 194 -12.47 -8.98 -0.77
N LEU A 195 -12.22 -10.08 -1.47
CA LEU A 195 -11.82 -10.06 -2.88
C LEU A 195 -12.86 -9.34 -3.74
N LEU A 196 -14.14 -9.72 -3.60
CA LEU A 196 -15.23 -9.09 -4.32
C LEU A 196 -15.33 -7.59 -4.02
N ARG A 197 -15.22 -7.21 -2.74
CA ARG A 197 -15.28 -5.80 -2.32
C ARG A 197 -14.16 -4.97 -2.96
N MET A 198 -12.90 -5.43 -2.88
CA MET A 198 -11.76 -4.68 -3.42
C MET A 198 -11.80 -4.58 -4.95
N THR A 199 -12.27 -5.65 -5.60
CA THR A 199 -12.50 -5.67 -7.06
C THR A 199 -13.59 -4.67 -7.45
N LEU A 200 -14.74 -4.67 -6.77
CA LEU A 200 -15.84 -3.74 -7.08
C LEU A 200 -15.47 -2.26 -6.86
N VAL A 201 -14.46 -1.97 -6.05
CA VAL A 201 -13.95 -0.61 -5.86
C VAL A 201 -13.01 -0.21 -6.99
N THR A 202 -12.04 -1.07 -7.30
CA THR A 202 -10.90 -0.71 -8.16
C THR A 202 -11.17 -0.97 -9.64
N LEU A 203 -11.85 -2.08 -9.97
CA LEU A 203 -12.07 -2.47 -11.36
C LEU A 203 -12.94 -1.46 -12.13
N PRO A 204 -14.07 -0.95 -11.59
CA PRO A 204 -14.85 0.06 -12.31
C PRO A 204 -14.05 1.34 -12.57
N PHE A 205 -13.20 1.76 -11.62
CA PHE A 205 -12.30 2.88 -11.83
C PHE A 205 -11.35 2.61 -13.01
N ALA A 206 -10.69 1.45 -13.01
CA ALA A 206 -9.75 1.08 -14.07
C ALA A 206 -10.45 1.06 -15.43
N LEU A 207 -11.60 0.40 -15.54
CA LEU A 207 -12.35 0.31 -16.81
C LEU A 207 -12.76 1.71 -17.33
N VAL A 208 -13.32 2.56 -16.46
CA VAL A 208 -13.65 3.94 -16.85
C VAL A 208 -12.40 4.70 -17.29
N PHE A 209 -11.30 4.58 -16.53
CA PHE A 209 -10.03 5.23 -16.85
C PHE A 209 -9.54 4.86 -18.26
N PHE A 210 -9.59 3.58 -18.63
CA PHE A 210 -9.22 3.10 -19.96
C PHE A 210 -10.18 3.56 -21.06
N LEU A 211 -11.48 3.66 -20.76
CA LEU A 211 -12.48 4.08 -21.75
C LEU A 211 -12.45 5.57 -22.06
N VAL A 212 -12.05 6.41 -21.10
CA VAL A 212 -12.05 7.88 -21.25
C VAL A 212 -10.66 8.46 -21.54
N ASP A 213 -9.63 7.62 -21.62
CA ASP A 213 -8.22 8.01 -21.79
C ASP A 213 -7.78 9.17 -20.89
N ALA A 214 -7.85 8.95 -19.58
CA ALA A 214 -7.63 10.01 -18.59
C ALA A 214 -6.17 10.54 -18.48
N GLY A 215 -5.22 10.06 -19.30
CA GLY A 215 -3.92 10.72 -19.47
C GLY A 215 -2.92 10.63 -18.29
N ALA A 216 -3.17 9.80 -17.28
CA ALA A 216 -2.55 9.97 -15.95
C ALA A 216 -1.99 8.68 -15.33
N VAL A 217 -0.82 8.21 -15.79
CA VAL A 217 -0.17 7.00 -15.24
C VAL A 217 0.07 7.08 -13.73
N LEU A 218 0.38 8.27 -13.20
CA LEU A 218 0.57 8.48 -11.75
C LEU A 218 -0.70 8.25 -10.94
N THR A 219 -1.86 8.50 -11.53
CA THR A 219 -3.15 8.22 -10.91
C THR A 219 -3.37 6.72 -10.74
N LEU A 220 -2.95 5.92 -11.72
CA LEU A 220 -3.02 4.45 -11.64
C LEU A 220 -2.07 3.89 -10.58
N LEU A 221 -0.84 4.42 -10.50
CA LEU A 221 0.10 4.13 -9.41
C LEU A 221 -0.53 4.41 -8.04
N PHE A 222 -1.10 5.60 -7.89
CA PHE A 222 -1.75 6.03 -6.66
C PHE A 222 -2.92 5.12 -6.28
N VAL A 223 -3.79 4.80 -7.25
CA VAL A 223 -4.93 3.89 -7.05
C VAL A 223 -4.47 2.49 -6.64
N ALA A 224 -3.41 1.95 -7.26
CA ALA A 224 -2.86 0.65 -6.86
C ALA A 224 -2.42 0.65 -5.38
N ILE A 225 -1.69 1.69 -4.96
CA ILE A 225 -1.21 1.82 -3.58
C ILE A 225 -2.38 2.04 -2.61
N LEU A 226 -3.29 2.96 -2.93
CA LEU A 226 -4.46 3.27 -2.10
C LEU A 226 -5.36 2.04 -1.93
N SER A 227 -5.68 1.35 -3.03
CA SER A 227 -6.49 0.13 -2.98
C SER A 227 -5.81 -0.97 -2.16
N GLN A 228 -4.49 -1.11 -2.23
CA GLN A 228 -3.78 -2.06 -1.39
C GLN A 228 -3.74 -1.66 0.09
N GLN A 229 -3.55 -0.37 0.40
CA GLN A 229 -3.63 0.13 1.77
C GLN A 229 -5.03 -0.11 2.37
N LEU A 230 -6.07 0.06 1.55
CA LEU A 230 -7.45 -0.19 1.92
C LEU A 230 -7.74 -1.70 2.13
N ALA A 231 -7.20 -2.56 1.27
CA ALA A 231 -7.30 -4.01 1.40
C ALA A 231 -6.55 -4.56 2.63
N ALA A 232 -5.41 -3.94 2.97
CA ALA A 232 -4.58 -4.29 4.12
C ALA A 232 -5.09 -3.69 5.45
N SER A 233 -5.99 -2.71 5.40
CA SER A 233 -6.55 -2.08 6.60
C SER A 233 -7.32 -3.09 7.45
N THR A 234 -7.01 -3.11 8.75
CA THR A 234 -7.73 -3.92 9.75
C THR A 234 -8.95 -3.20 10.31
N ALA A 235 -9.01 -1.87 10.16
CA ALA A 235 -10.17 -1.09 10.55
C ALA A 235 -11.32 -1.28 9.55
N THR A 236 -12.55 -1.08 10.01
CA THR A 236 -13.76 -1.41 9.26
C THR A 236 -14.52 -0.16 8.82
N GLY A 237 -15.05 -0.23 7.60
CA GLY A 237 -16.03 0.70 7.05
C GLY A 237 -15.62 2.17 6.94
N THR A 238 -16.58 3.07 7.16
CA THR A 238 -16.45 4.52 6.89
C THR A 238 -15.32 5.20 7.67
N ARG A 239 -14.91 4.65 8.82
CA ARG A 239 -13.80 5.20 9.62
C ARG A 239 -12.47 5.13 8.86
N VAL A 240 -12.22 4.03 8.17
CA VAL A 240 -11.02 3.85 7.34
C VAL A 240 -11.04 4.82 6.18
N ALA A 241 -12.17 4.91 5.48
CA ALA A 241 -12.31 5.82 4.34
C ALA A 241 -12.06 7.27 4.75
N LYS A 242 -12.61 7.72 5.89
CA LYS A 242 -12.37 9.06 6.43
C LYS A 242 -10.91 9.27 6.84
N GLY A 243 -10.29 8.29 7.49
CA GLY A 243 -8.87 8.35 7.87
C GLY A 243 -7.95 8.42 6.65
N MET A 244 -8.17 7.56 5.64
CA MET A 244 -7.42 7.58 4.39
C MET A 244 -7.64 8.91 3.65
N LEU A 245 -8.87 9.41 3.54
CA LEU A 245 -9.13 10.73 2.94
C LEU A 245 -8.33 11.83 3.62
N PHE A 246 -8.35 11.85 4.95
CA PHE A 246 -7.58 12.81 5.75
C PHE A 246 -6.07 12.68 5.47
N ALA A 247 -5.53 11.46 5.50
CA ALA A 247 -4.11 11.20 5.26
C ALA A 247 -3.66 11.71 3.88
N ASN A 248 -4.44 11.39 2.84
CA ASN A 248 -4.14 11.77 1.46
C ASN A 248 -4.33 13.28 1.25
N LEU A 249 -5.30 13.92 1.91
CA LEU A 249 -5.47 15.38 1.88
C LEU A 249 -4.27 16.09 2.52
N VAL A 250 -3.81 15.62 3.69
CA VAL A 250 -2.60 16.15 4.34
C VAL A 250 -1.38 15.96 3.43
N GLY A 251 -1.21 14.75 2.86
CA GLY A 251 -0.12 14.46 1.91
C GLY A 251 -0.14 15.38 0.69
N GLY A 252 -1.33 15.63 0.11
CA GLY A 252 -1.52 16.53 -1.02
C GLY A 252 -1.20 17.98 -0.70
N ILE A 253 -1.73 18.51 0.41
CA ILE A 253 -1.44 19.89 0.84
C ILE A 253 0.06 20.08 1.08
N VAL A 254 0.70 19.12 1.76
CA VAL A 254 2.15 19.18 2.01
C VAL A 254 2.94 19.13 0.71
N ALA A 255 2.54 18.30 -0.26
CA ALA A 255 3.19 18.26 -1.57
C ALA A 255 3.10 19.57 -2.33
N ILE A 256 1.94 20.22 -2.33
CA ILE A 256 1.74 21.53 -2.98
C ILE A 256 2.66 22.57 -2.34
N LEU A 257 2.61 22.71 -1.01
CA LEU A 257 3.44 23.67 -0.29
C LEU A 257 4.94 23.43 -0.51
N ALA A 258 5.36 22.16 -0.51
CA ALA A 258 6.74 21.78 -0.79
C ALA A 258 7.15 22.14 -2.22
N TYR A 259 6.31 21.83 -3.20
CA TYR A 259 6.54 22.14 -4.62
C TYR A 259 6.66 23.65 -4.84
N GLU A 260 5.72 24.46 -4.33
CA GLU A 260 5.74 25.92 -4.48
C GLU A 260 7.03 26.53 -3.92
N VAL A 261 7.48 26.08 -2.73
CA VAL A 261 8.74 26.58 -2.15
C VAL A 261 9.96 26.20 -3.01
N ILE A 262 9.98 24.97 -3.55
CA ILE A 262 11.07 24.50 -4.41
C ILE A 262 11.11 25.25 -5.75
N VAL A 263 9.95 25.60 -6.31
CA VAL A 263 9.85 26.38 -7.56
C VAL A 263 10.19 27.85 -7.34
N ILE A 264 9.78 28.45 -6.21
CA ILE A 264 10.14 29.83 -5.86
C ILE A 264 11.66 29.96 -5.65
N ALA A 265 12.27 28.98 -4.98
CA ALA A 265 13.70 28.99 -4.68
C ALA A 265 14.36 27.74 -5.27
N THR A 266 14.66 27.83 -6.58
CA THR A 266 15.24 26.76 -7.41
C THR A 266 16.72 26.48 -7.10
N ALA A 267 17.02 26.09 -5.86
CA ALA A 267 18.35 25.77 -5.39
C ALA A 267 18.39 24.38 -4.76
N TRP A 268 19.44 23.59 -5.04
CA TRP A 268 19.60 22.24 -4.50
C TRP A 268 19.47 22.17 -2.96
N PRO A 269 20.06 23.10 -2.17
CA PRO A 269 19.87 23.08 -0.73
C PRO A 269 18.40 23.24 -0.29
N VAL A 270 17.58 23.97 -1.05
CA VAL A 270 16.15 24.16 -0.75
C VAL A 270 15.39 22.85 -0.98
N LEU A 271 15.60 22.20 -2.12
CA LEU A 271 15.01 20.88 -2.43
C LEU A 271 15.35 19.87 -1.33
N ILE A 272 16.63 19.79 -0.96
CA ILE A 272 17.10 18.89 0.09
C ILE A 272 16.42 19.22 1.42
N ALA A 273 16.48 20.48 1.86
CA ALA A 273 15.92 20.91 3.13
C ALA A 273 14.41 20.65 3.23
N ILE A 274 13.65 21.01 2.19
CA ILE A 274 12.19 20.82 2.13
C ILE A 274 11.83 19.34 2.09
N THR A 275 12.52 18.52 1.29
CA THR A 275 12.27 17.07 1.24
C THR A 275 12.51 16.44 2.61
N PHE A 276 13.64 16.76 3.26
CA PHE A 276 13.94 16.26 4.60
C PHE A 276 12.92 16.77 5.63
N LEU A 277 12.51 18.04 5.58
CA LEU A 277 11.51 18.60 6.49
C LEU A 277 10.16 17.86 6.37
N VAL A 278 9.71 17.62 5.15
CA VAL A 278 8.48 16.85 4.86
C VAL A 278 8.59 15.42 5.40
N CYS A 279 9.67 14.72 5.07
CA CYS A 279 9.90 13.35 5.51
C CYS A 279 10.03 13.23 7.04
N VAL A 280 10.71 14.18 7.69
CA VAL A 280 10.81 14.25 9.17
C VAL A 280 9.45 14.55 9.79
N GLY A 281 8.66 15.45 9.21
CA GLY A 281 7.30 15.75 9.68
C GLY A 281 6.41 14.51 9.70
N PHE A 282 6.39 13.76 8.59
CA PHE A 282 5.66 12.49 8.50
C PHE A 282 6.27 11.40 9.39
N GLY A 283 7.60 11.31 9.48
CA GLY A 283 8.28 10.39 10.38
C GLY A 283 7.89 10.61 11.86
N ARG A 284 7.81 11.86 12.29
CA ARG A 284 7.36 12.21 13.65
C ARG A 284 5.88 11.90 13.87
N TRP A 285 5.03 12.09 12.87
CA TRP A 285 3.63 11.66 12.95
C TRP A 285 3.52 10.14 13.08
N PHE A 286 4.32 9.40 12.31
CA PHE A 286 4.35 7.93 12.33
C PHE A 286 4.75 7.35 13.68
N GLU A 287 5.63 8.02 14.42
CA GLU A 287 6.08 7.61 15.76
C GLU A 287 5.28 8.19 16.93
N SER A 288 4.31 9.06 16.66
CA SER A 288 3.67 9.88 17.70
C SER A 288 2.84 9.11 18.73
N GLY A 289 2.59 7.81 18.54
CA GLY A 289 1.72 7.00 19.40
C GLY A 289 0.24 7.40 19.35
N ARG A 290 -0.13 8.38 18.50
CA ARG A 290 -1.51 8.83 18.30
C ARG A 290 -2.33 7.74 17.61
N ALA A 291 -3.65 7.79 17.81
CA ALA A 291 -4.59 6.86 17.16
C ALA A 291 -4.56 6.93 15.61
N ASP A 292 -4.07 8.03 15.05
CA ASP A 292 -3.93 8.26 13.62
C ASP A 292 -2.49 8.11 13.10
N ALA A 293 -1.53 7.71 13.93
CA ALA A 293 -0.12 7.59 13.54
C ALA A 293 0.07 6.61 12.35
N GLY A 294 -0.75 5.57 12.25
CA GLY A 294 -0.75 4.62 11.13
C GLY A 294 -1.11 5.26 9.78
N LEU A 295 -1.71 6.45 9.75
CA LEU A 295 -2.03 7.18 8.53
C LEU A 295 -0.83 7.92 7.93
N ALA A 296 0.23 8.17 8.71
CA ALA A 296 1.39 8.94 8.27
C ALA A 296 2.09 8.32 7.05
N GLY A 297 2.12 6.99 6.96
CA GLY A 297 2.67 6.28 5.81
C GLY A 297 1.91 6.55 4.51
N SER A 298 0.57 6.55 4.58
CA SER A 298 -0.29 6.89 3.43
C SER A 298 -0.12 8.35 2.99
N ALA A 299 -0.05 9.26 3.97
CA ALA A 299 0.19 10.68 3.71
C ALA A 299 1.58 10.93 3.08
N LEU A 300 2.62 10.27 3.58
CA LEU A 300 3.98 10.34 3.02
C LEU A 300 4.03 9.80 1.59
N SER A 301 3.43 8.63 1.32
CA SER A 301 3.37 8.08 -0.04
C SER A 301 2.67 9.04 -1.00
N THR A 302 1.56 9.65 -0.58
CA THR A 302 0.84 10.66 -1.36
C THR A 302 1.73 11.86 -1.66
N ALA A 303 2.42 12.38 -0.64
CA ALA A 303 3.28 13.54 -0.80
C ALA A 303 4.42 13.29 -1.79
N ILE A 304 5.08 12.13 -1.69
CA ILE A 304 6.20 11.74 -2.57
C ILE A 304 5.74 11.46 -4.01
N ILE A 305 4.57 10.80 -4.20
CA ILE A 305 4.02 10.55 -5.55
C ILE A 305 3.71 11.87 -6.25
N LEU A 306 3.08 12.81 -5.54
CA LEU A 306 2.71 14.10 -6.10
C LEU A 306 3.94 14.98 -6.37
N LEU A 307 4.83 15.12 -5.38
CA LEU A 307 6.04 15.92 -5.52
C LEU A 307 6.96 15.36 -6.60
N GLY A 308 7.24 14.05 -6.57
CA GLY A 308 8.06 13.39 -7.58
C GLY A 308 7.44 13.41 -8.97
N GLY A 309 6.12 13.27 -9.05
CA GLY A 309 5.37 13.35 -10.31
C GLY A 309 5.39 14.73 -10.96
N ALA A 310 5.35 15.80 -10.15
CA ALA A 310 5.42 17.17 -10.64
C ALA A 310 6.84 17.59 -11.03
N MET A 311 7.86 17.00 -10.41
CA MET A 311 9.28 17.31 -10.67
C MET A 311 9.95 16.37 -11.68
N ALA A 312 9.27 15.31 -12.12
CA ALA A 312 9.86 14.30 -13.00
C ALA A 312 10.15 14.85 -14.41
N PRO A 313 11.28 14.46 -15.03
CA PRO A 313 11.72 14.98 -16.32
C PRO A 313 10.89 14.46 -17.51
N PHE A 314 10.04 13.45 -17.32
CA PHE A 314 9.16 12.86 -18.35
C PHE A 314 7.90 13.69 -18.62
N SER A 315 7.98 14.99 -18.43
CA SER A 315 6.83 15.87 -18.53
C SER A 315 7.22 17.04 -19.42
N GLU A 316 6.78 17.01 -20.68
CA GLU A 316 7.14 17.98 -21.73
C GLU A 316 6.59 19.43 -21.58
N ASP A 317 6.19 19.87 -20.38
CA ASP A 317 5.40 21.10 -20.11
C ASP A 317 5.36 21.38 -18.59
N ALA A 318 6.41 21.94 -17.99
CA ALA A 318 6.56 21.94 -16.51
C ALA A 318 5.57 22.87 -15.75
N ASP A 319 5.00 23.90 -16.39
CA ASP A 319 4.26 24.98 -15.68
C ASP A 319 2.78 24.67 -15.38
N VAL A 320 2.15 23.70 -16.06
CA VAL A 320 0.70 23.39 -15.93
C VAL A 320 0.43 22.16 -15.04
N LYS A 321 1.48 21.49 -14.55
CA LYS A 321 1.36 20.06 -14.18
C LYS A 321 0.98 19.72 -12.76
N MET A 322 1.39 20.49 -11.75
CA MET A 322 1.12 20.07 -10.37
C MET A 322 -0.37 20.12 -10.04
N VAL A 323 -1.08 21.13 -10.56
CA VAL A 323 -2.54 21.26 -10.39
C VAL A 323 -3.27 20.14 -11.12
N ASP A 324 -2.90 19.82 -12.36
CA ASP A 324 -3.51 18.71 -13.10
C ASP A 324 -3.28 17.37 -12.41
N ARG A 325 -2.07 17.12 -11.90
CA ARG A 325 -1.77 15.89 -11.12
C ARG A 325 -2.58 15.84 -9.84
N LEU A 326 -2.71 16.96 -9.13
CA LEU A 326 -3.52 17.05 -7.92
C LEU A 326 -5.00 16.77 -8.21
N VAL A 327 -5.55 17.33 -9.28
CA VAL A 327 -6.93 17.09 -9.69
C VAL A 327 -7.12 15.63 -10.08
N GLN A 328 -6.21 15.05 -10.85
CA GLN A 328 -6.28 13.64 -11.28
C GLN A 328 -6.21 12.67 -10.09
N VAL A 329 -5.22 12.85 -9.20
CA VAL A 329 -5.05 12.02 -7.99
C VAL A 329 -6.20 12.27 -7.01
N GLY A 330 -6.63 13.51 -6.85
CA GLY A 330 -7.76 13.89 -6.00
C GLY A 330 -9.09 13.30 -6.48
N ALA A 331 -9.37 13.34 -7.78
CA ALA A 331 -10.55 12.72 -8.38
C ALA A 331 -10.54 11.20 -8.18
N ALA A 332 -9.38 10.55 -8.37
CA ALA A 332 -9.24 9.12 -8.12
C ALA A 332 -9.41 8.75 -6.65
N LEU A 333 -8.86 9.55 -5.73
CA LEU A 333 -9.08 9.40 -4.29
C LEU A 333 -10.57 9.47 -3.95
N ILE A 334 -11.27 10.50 -4.42
CA ILE A 334 -12.71 10.68 -4.19
C ILE A 334 -13.47 9.47 -4.74
N TRP A 335 -13.15 9.02 -5.96
CA TRP A 335 -13.78 7.85 -6.56
C TRP A 335 -13.57 6.59 -5.71
N VAL A 336 -12.32 6.21 -5.43
CA VAL A 336 -11.98 4.98 -4.72
C VAL A 336 -12.61 4.95 -3.34
N LEU A 337 -12.57 6.07 -2.61
CA LEU A 337 -13.14 6.14 -1.27
C LEU A 337 -14.67 6.15 -1.28
N THR A 338 -15.29 6.84 -2.24
CA THR A 338 -16.75 6.82 -2.39
C THR A 338 -17.24 5.41 -2.76
N ALA A 339 -16.59 4.79 -3.74
CA ALA A 339 -16.86 3.41 -4.14
C ALA A 339 -16.69 2.45 -2.97
N PHE A 340 -15.63 2.61 -2.16
CA PHE A 340 -15.42 1.81 -0.97
C PHE A 340 -16.53 1.99 0.08
N VAL A 341 -16.97 3.22 0.35
CA VAL A 341 -18.07 3.50 1.28
C VAL A 341 -19.38 2.88 0.78
N VAL A 342 -19.67 3.00 -0.52
CA VAL A 342 -20.85 2.39 -1.16
C VAL A 342 -20.78 0.86 -1.03
N VAL A 343 -19.66 0.25 -1.43
CA VAL A 343 -19.45 -1.20 -1.33
C VAL A 343 -19.52 -1.67 0.11
N ASP A 344 -18.97 -0.95 1.08
CA ASP A 344 -19.09 -1.29 2.50
C ASP A 344 -20.53 -1.18 3.01
N ARG A 345 -21.32 -0.22 2.50
CA ARG A 345 -22.73 -0.06 2.90
C ARG A 345 -23.63 -1.19 2.40
N PHE A 346 -23.41 -1.66 1.17
CA PHE A 346 -24.23 -2.71 0.52
C PHE A 346 -23.66 -4.12 0.72
N LEU A 347 -22.34 -4.24 0.82
CA LEU A 347 -21.59 -5.48 1.00
C LEU A 347 -20.57 -5.30 2.16
N PRO A 348 -21.02 -5.09 3.42
CA PRO A 348 -20.14 -4.85 4.57
C PRO A 348 -19.17 -6.00 4.81
N GLU A 349 -18.05 -5.82 5.50
CA GLU A 349 -17.19 -6.97 5.85
C GLU A 349 -17.96 -8.02 6.68
N ARG A 350 -17.62 -9.29 6.52
CA ARG A 350 -18.06 -10.36 7.43
C ARG A 350 -16.86 -11.17 7.86
N GLU A 351 -16.90 -11.65 9.09
CA GLU A 351 -16.03 -12.74 9.50
C GLU A 351 -16.57 -14.03 8.89
N LYS A 352 -15.70 -14.87 8.32
CA LYS A 352 -16.11 -16.22 7.92
C LYS A 352 -16.44 -16.98 9.20
N PRO A 353 -17.68 -17.47 9.40
CA PRO A 353 -18.01 -18.25 10.59
C PRO A 353 -17.08 -19.47 10.65
N ALA A 354 -16.40 -19.67 11.77
CA ALA A 354 -15.57 -20.85 11.99
C ALA A 354 -16.38 -22.11 11.63
N ASP A 355 -15.83 -22.89 10.72
CA ASP A 355 -16.52 -23.95 10.01
C ASP A 355 -17.18 -24.93 11.00
N LEU A 356 -18.51 -24.87 11.14
CA LEU A 356 -19.26 -25.98 11.73
C LEU A 356 -19.44 -27.04 10.65
N PRO A 357 -18.97 -28.28 10.86
CA PRO A 357 -19.14 -29.36 9.90
C PRO A 357 -20.61 -29.54 9.49
N SER A 358 -20.83 -29.77 8.20
CA SER A 358 -22.15 -29.86 7.54
C SER A 358 -23.13 -30.85 8.19
N TRP A 359 -22.64 -31.85 8.92
CA TRP A 359 -23.45 -32.85 9.62
C TRP A 359 -24.22 -32.30 10.84
N LYS A 360 -23.81 -31.16 11.44
CA LYS A 360 -24.57 -30.54 12.55
C LYS A 360 -25.76 -29.69 12.10
N ARG A 361 -25.90 -29.37 10.80
CA ARG A 361 -27.05 -28.60 10.27
C ARG A 361 -28.39 -29.32 10.46
N LYS A 362 -28.42 -30.66 10.46
CA LYS A 362 -29.68 -31.42 10.59
C LYS A 362 -30.20 -31.53 12.03
N ARG A 363 -29.38 -31.36 13.07
CA ARG A 363 -29.83 -31.52 14.46
C ARG A 363 -30.45 -30.27 15.09
N ARG A 364 -30.18 -29.07 14.56
CA ARG A 364 -30.74 -27.81 15.11
C ARG A 364 -32.11 -27.42 14.57
N ARG A 365 -32.63 -28.11 13.56
CA ARG A 365 -34.00 -27.90 13.04
C ARG A 365 -35.03 -28.92 13.55
N GLY A 366 -34.68 -29.82 14.47
CA GLY A 366 -35.53 -30.96 14.86
C GLY A 366 -35.91 -31.11 16.34
N ARG A 367 -35.46 -30.25 17.27
CA ARG A 367 -35.85 -30.34 18.68
C ARG A 367 -36.19 -28.97 19.24
N GLY A 368 -37.42 -28.55 19.00
CA GLY A 368 -38.02 -27.34 19.53
C GLY A 368 -39.54 -27.47 19.57
N ARG A 369 -40.06 -28.65 19.94
CA ARG A 369 -41.47 -28.86 20.29
C ARG A 369 -41.58 -29.96 21.33
N GLY A 370 -42.15 -29.60 22.49
CA GLY A 370 -42.78 -30.52 23.43
C GLY A 370 -41.95 -30.95 24.64
N SER A 371 -41.98 -30.14 25.70
CA SER A 371 -42.11 -30.66 27.07
C SER A 371 -42.58 -29.54 28.01
N THR A 372 -43.89 -29.34 28.09
CA THR A 372 -44.53 -28.68 29.24
C THR A 372 -44.51 -29.63 30.45
N ARG A 373 -44.40 -29.02 31.64
CA ARG A 373 -44.03 -29.58 32.94
C ARG A 373 -45.07 -30.54 33.55
N PRO A 374 -44.68 -31.38 34.54
CA PRO A 374 -45.64 -32.07 35.42
C PRO A 374 -46.14 -31.14 36.53
N GLU A 375 -47.44 -31.25 36.85
CA GLU A 375 -48.13 -30.60 37.96
C GLU A 375 -47.72 -31.23 39.31
N LEU A 376 -47.63 -30.40 40.35
CA LEU A 376 -47.52 -30.81 41.76
C LEU A 376 -48.91 -30.75 42.41
N PRO A 377 -49.27 -31.69 43.29
CA PRO A 377 -50.60 -31.75 43.90
C PRO A 377 -50.72 -30.83 45.13
N VAL A 378 -51.91 -30.24 45.28
CA VAL A 378 -52.57 -29.96 46.57
C VAL A 378 -53.97 -30.55 46.49
#